data_AF-A0A6C0B352-F1
#
_entry.id   AF-A0A6C0B352-F1
#
_cell.length_a   1.000
_cell.length_b   1.000
_cell.length_c   1.000
_cell.angle_alpha   90.00
_cell.angle_beta   90.00
_cell.angle_gamma   90.00
#
_symmetry.space_group_name_H-M   'P 1'
#
loop_
_entity.id
_entity.type
_entity.pdbx_description
1 polymer ?
#
loop_
_entity_poly.entity_id
_entity_poly.type
_entity_poly.pdbx_seq_one_letter_code
_entity_poly.pdbx_strand_id
1 'polypeptide(L)'
;MTPSRDVVIVACTIIQMIPESETQFRSDLKGLIMDFSYSAPELLVRVEAWHKLEAIMHKHIPIVDTPLKKKIVEEYIGGPLMA
;
A
#
# COMPACT_ATOMS: atom_id res chain seq x y z
N MET A 1 -6.32 6.39 18.17
CA MET A 1 -7.00 5.20 17.61
C MET A 1 -6.84 5.27 16.10
N THR A 2 -5.82 4.61 15.55
CA THR A 2 -5.75 4.38 14.11
C THR A 2 -6.94 3.48 13.79
N PRO A 3 -7.89 3.88 12.91
CA PRO A 3 -8.93 2.95 12.51
C PRO A 3 -8.23 1.72 11.95
N SER A 4 -8.77 0.53 12.25
CA SER A 4 -8.32 -0.76 11.73
C SER A 4 -8.34 -0.70 10.20
N ARG A 5 -7.27 -0.14 9.61
CA ARG A 5 -7.13 0.07 8.18
C ARG A 5 -6.88 -1.32 7.61
N ASP A 6 -7.81 -1.80 6.82
CA ASP A 6 -7.64 -3.04 6.08
C ASP A 6 -6.62 -2.77 4.96
N VAL A 7 -5.54 -3.56 4.93
CA VAL A 7 -4.46 -3.38 3.95
C VAL A 7 -4.98 -3.52 2.51
N VAL A 8 -6.01 -4.33 2.28
CA VAL A 8 -6.60 -4.57 0.96
C VAL A 8 -7.36 -3.34 0.50
N ILE A 9 -8.11 -2.70 1.40
CA ILE A 9 -8.82 -1.45 1.11
C ILE A 9 -7.80 -0.35 0.77
N VAL A 10 -6.72 -0.26 1.55
CA VAL A 10 -5.64 0.70 1.29
C VAL A 10 -4.98 0.44 -0.07
N ALA A 11 -4.61 -0.81 -0.38
CA ALA A 11 -4.02 -1.17 -1.65
C ALA A 11 -4.94 -0.84 -2.83
N CYS A 12 -6.24 -1.14 -2.72
CA CYS A 12 -7.24 -0.75 -3.73
C CYS A 12 -7.29 0.77 -3.93
N THR A 13 -7.25 1.54 -2.85
CA THR A 13 -7.29 3.01 -2.90
C THR A 13 -6.05 3.56 -3.60
N ILE A 14 -4.87 3.04 -3.28
CA ILE A 14 -3.61 3.47 -3.91
C ILE A 14 -3.63 3.14 -5.42
N ILE A 15 -4.12 1.96 -5.83
CA ILE A 15 -4.26 1.61 -7.25
C ILE A 15 -5.08 2.65 -8.02
N GLN A 16 -6.15 3.17 -7.43
CA GLN A 16 -7.01 4.18 -8.05
C GLN A 16 -6.34 5.57 -8.14
N MET A 17 -5.40 5.86 -7.25
CA MET A 17 -4.68 7.14 -7.20
C MET A 17 -3.50 7.20 -8.17
N ILE A 18 -2.83 6.08 -8.42
CA ILE A 18 -1.63 6.05 -9.26
C ILE A 18 -1.99 6.01 -10.76
N PRO A 19 -1.18 6.61 -11.64
CA PRO A 19 -1.42 6.59 -13.09
C PRO A 19 -1.57 5.18 -13.65
N GLU A 20 -2.34 5.01 -14.73
CA GLU A 20 -2.48 3.71 -15.41
C GLU A 20 -1.17 3.22 -16.05
N SER A 21 -0.27 4.15 -16.36
CA SER A 21 1.06 3.86 -16.90
C SER A 21 2.00 3.18 -15.91
N GLU A 22 1.71 3.24 -14.60
CA GLU A 22 2.48 2.57 -13.54
C GLU A 22 2.12 1.08 -13.44
N THR A 23 2.30 0.36 -14.55
CA THR A 23 1.81 -1.01 -14.74
C THR A 23 2.39 -1.98 -13.72
N GLN A 24 3.70 -1.87 -13.41
CA GLN A 24 4.34 -2.73 -12.44
C GLN A 24 3.87 -2.43 -11.01
N PHE A 25 3.69 -1.16 -10.65
CA PHE A 25 3.21 -0.79 -9.33
C PHE A 25 1.77 -1.28 -9.11
N ARG A 26 0.90 -1.10 -10.11
CA ARG A 26 -0.46 -1.65 -10.11
C ARG A 26 -0.46 -3.18 -10.03
N SER A 27 0.46 -3.85 -10.71
CA SER A 27 0.58 -5.31 -10.67
C SER A 27 0.97 -5.81 -9.28
N ASP A 28 1.96 -5.17 -8.65
CA ASP A 28 2.43 -5.58 -7.32
C ASP A 28 1.34 -5.37 -6.25
N LEU A 29 0.59 -4.27 -6.32
CA LEU A 29 -0.56 -4.03 -5.44
C LEU A 29 -1.70 -5.05 -5.68
N LYS A 30 -1.97 -5.43 -6.94
CA LYS A 30 -2.93 -6.50 -7.24
C LYS A 30 -2.49 -7.84 -6.68
N GLY A 31 -1.18 -8.15 -6.75
CA GLY A 31 -0.60 -9.33 -6.13
C GLY A 31 -0.86 -9.36 -4.62
N LEU A 32 -0.62 -8.24 -3.93
CA LEU A 32 -0.94 -8.10 -2.51
C LEU A 32 -2.42 -8.37 -2.23
N ILE A 33 -3.34 -7.78 -3.01
CA ILE A 33 -4.79 -7.99 -2.84
C ILE A 33 -5.15 -9.48 -3.01
N MET A 34 -4.57 -10.16 -4.00
CA MET A 34 -4.82 -11.58 -4.25
C MET A 34 -4.30 -12.48 -3.14
N ASP A 35 -3.10 -12.21 -2.60
CA ASP A 35 -2.54 -12.93 -1.44
C ASP A 35 -3.50 -12.95 -0.24
N PHE A 36 -4.30 -11.90 -0.11
CA PHE A 36 -5.21 -11.69 1.01
C PHE A 36 -6.69 -11.93 0.68
N SER A 37 -7.04 -12.25 -0.58
CA SER A 37 -8.43 -12.41 -1.04
C SER A 37 -9.18 -13.59 -0.39
N TYR A 38 -8.45 -14.59 0.10
CA TYR A 38 -9.00 -15.77 0.79
C TYR A 38 -8.56 -15.85 2.26
N SER A 39 -8.02 -14.77 2.80
CA SER A 39 -7.56 -14.70 4.19
C SER A 39 -8.71 -14.30 5.12
N ALA A 40 -8.76 -14.89 6.31
CA ALA A 40 -9.71 -14.47 7.34
C ALA A 40 -9.44 -12.99 7.70
N PRO A 41 -10.48 -12.18 8.03
CA PRO A 41 -10.32 -10.75 8.34
C PRO A 41 -9.27 -10.47 9.44
N GLU A 42 -9.11 -11.40 10.36
CA GLU A 42 -8.13 -11.38 11.45
C GLU A 42 -6.67 -11.38 10.96
N LEU A 43 -6.43 -11.92 9.76
CA LEU A 43 -5.12 -11.94 9.10
C LEU A 43 -4.83 -10.62 8.37
N LEU A 44 -5.87 -9.89 7.94
CA LEU A 44 -5.75 -8.63 7.20
C LEU A 44 -5.29 -7.45 8.07
N VAL A 45 -5.50 -7.57 9.38
CA VAL A 45 -5.05 -6.59 10.39
C VAL A 45 -3.63 -6.93 10.88
N ARG A 46 -3.04 -8.05 10.45
CA ARG A 46 -1.70 -8.46 10.90
C ARG A 46 -0.62 -7.54 10.35
N VAL A 47 0.39 -7.33 11.17
CA VAL A 47 1.62 -6.59 10.88
C VAL A 47 2.29 -7.09 9.59
N GLU A 48 2.21 -8.39 9.31
CA GLU A 48 2.78 -9.01 8.10
C GLU A 48 2.17 -8.44 6.80
N ALA A 49 0.86 -8.18 6.80
CA ALA A 49 0.16 -7.65 5.64
C ALA A 49 0.60 -6.21 5.36
N TRP A 50 0.77 -5.43 6.42
CA TRP A 50 1.31 -4.07 6.37
C TRP A 50 2.76 -4.02 5.91
N HIS A 51 3.63 -4.90 6.40
CA HIS A 51 5.03 -4.96 5.93
C HIS A 51 5.12 -5.28 4.44
N LYS A 52 4.25 -6.15 3.91
CA LYS A 52 4.20 -6.40 2.46
C LYS A 52 3.81 -5.14 1.67
N LEU A 53 2.82 -4.39 2.16
CA LEU A 53 2.44 -3.12 1.53
C LEU A 53 3.59 -2.11 1.58
N GLU A 54 4.25 -1.94 2.74
CA GLU A 54 5.41 -1.06 2.89
C GLU A 54 6.54 -1.45 1.93
N ALA A 55 6.85 -2.74 1.79
CA ALA A 55 7.88 -3.20 0.86
C ALA A 55 7.56 -2.84 -0.60
N ILE A 56 6.30 -3.01 -1.03
CA ILE A 56 5.84 -2.56 -2.34
C ILE A 56 6.01 -1.04 -2.46
N MET A 57 5.73 -0.31 -1.39
CA MET A 57 5.82 1.14 -1.38
C MET A 57 7.24 1.66 -1.51
N HIS A 58 8.20 1.08 -0.78
CA HIS A 58 9.61 1.39 -0.92
C HIS A 58 10.16 1.09 -2.32
N LYS A 59 9.68 0.01 -2.95
CA LYS A 59 10.09 -0.38 -4.31
C LYS A 59 9.68 0.65 -5.37
N HIS A 60 8.47 1.21 -5.27
CA HIS A 60 7.90 2.11 -6.28
C HIS A 60 7.96 3.60 -5.92
N ILE A 61 8.09 3.92 -4.64
CA ILE A 61 8.28 5.26 -4.10
C ILE A 61 9.56 5.28 -3.25
N PRO A 62 10.75 5.12 -3.87
CA PRO A 62 12.00 5.23 -3.13
C PRO A 62 12.26 6.67 -2.66
N ILE A 63 11.71 7.66 -3.37
CA ILE A 63 11.81 9.08 -3.07
C ILE A 63 10.44 9.72 -3.23
N VAL A 64 10.05 10.54 -2.25
CA VAL A 64 8.80 11.30 -2.23
C VAL A 64 9.01 12.64 -2.92
N ASP A 65 8.99 12.64 -4.25
CA ASP A 65 9.30 13.80 -5.10
C ASP A 65 8.07 14.50 -5.69
N THR A 66 6.88 13.90 -5.56
CA THR A 66 5.62 14.46 -6.08
C THR A 66 4.56 14.61 -4.99
N PRO A 67 3.61 15.55 -5.15
CA PRO A 67 2.49 15.70 -4.22
C PRO A 67 1.66 14.43 -4.05
N LEU A 68 1.50 13.64 -5.13
CA LEU A 68 0.77 12.38 -5.10
C LEU A 68 1.47 11.34 -4.22
N LYS A 69 2.78 11.14 -4.43
CA LYS A 69 3.59 10.22 -3.62
C LYS A 69 3.59 10.65 -2.15
N LYS A 70 3.68 11.95 -1.88
CA LYS A 70 3.61 12.51 -0.53
C LYS A 70 2.28 12.19 0.14
N LYS A 71 1.18 12.41 -0.58
CA LYS A 71 -0.16 12.05 -0.10
C LYS A 71 -0.28 10.56 0.22
N ILE A 72 0.23 9.69 -0.67
CA ILE A 72 0.18 8.23 -0.46
C ILE A 72 0.91 7.84 0.83
N VAL A 73 2.13 8.33 1.02
CA VAL A 73 2.96 7.99 2.19
C VAL A 73 2.37 8.55 3.49
N GLU A 74 1.97 9.82 3.50
CA GLU A 74 1.44 10.47 4.70
C GLU A 74 0.07 9.92 5.12
N GLU A 75 -0.84 9.72 4.17
CA GLU A 75 -2.21 9.30 4.50
C GLU A 75 -2.32 7.81 4.79
N TYR A 76 -1.54 6.96 4.11
CA TYR A 76 -1.75 5.51 4.15
C TYR A 76 -0.64 4.73 4.88
N ILE A 77 0.60 5.21 4.86
CA ILE A 77 1.74 4.53 5.53
C ILE A 77 2.01 5.12 6.92
N GLY A 78 1.66 6.39 7.15
CA GLY A 78 1.67 6.99 8.49
C GLY A 78 3.01 7.57 8.93
N GLY A 79 3.97 7.77 8.01
CA GLY A 79 5.25 8.41 8.29
C GLY A 79 6.21 8.30 7.10
N PRO A 80 7.32 9.08 7.09
CA PRO A 80 8.31 8.99 6.03
C PRO A 80 8.83 7.56 5.94
N LEU A 81 8.77 6.99 4.74
CA LEU A 81 9.45 5.75 4.36
C LEU A 81 10.94 5.92 4.71
N MET A 82 11.37 5.44 5.87
CA MET A 82 12.77 5.56 6.27
C MET A 82 13.62 4.63 5.40
N ALA A 83 14.67 5.23 4.83
CA ALA A 83 15.62 4.58 3.94
C ALA A 83 16.38 3.43 4.61
#